data_AF-A0A2T4WL24-F1
#
_entry.id   AF-A0A2T4WL24-F1
#
_cell.length_a   1.000
_cell.length_b   1.000
_cell.length_c   1.000
_cell.angle_alpha   90.00
_cell.angle_beta   90.00
_cell.angle_gamma   90.00
#
_symmetry.space_group_name_H-M   'P 1'
#
loop_
_entity.id
_entity.type
_entity.pdbx_description
1 polymer ?
#
loop_
_entity_poly.entity_id
_entity_poly.type
_entity_poly.pdbx_seq_one_letter_code
_entity_poly.pdbx_strand_id
1 'polypeptide(L)'
;MEEIKNKVAESGLITLSLEDYYPRGPRLSVDISPWLYEGLILREKDFRAYLKEHDWEQYAGAYVALYCSADAIVPQWAYMLLASHLQSIAKK
;
A
#
# COMPACT_ATOMS: atom_id res chain seq x y z
N MET A 1 10.67 2.74 -53.68
CA MET A 1 10.85 2.43 -52.25
C MET A 1 9.48 2.04 -51.74
N GLU A 2 9.29 0.79 -51.29
CA GLU A 2 8.02 0.41 -50.66
C GLU A 2 7.87 1.15 -49.35
N GLU A 3 6.68 1.71 -49.15
CA GLU A 3 6.30 2.45 -47.95
C GLU A 3 6.26 1.48 -46.76
N ILE A 4 6.94 1.82 -45.67
CA ILE A 4 6.94 0.99 -44.45
C ILE A 4 5.53 1.05 -43.85
N LYS A 5 4.80 -0.07 -43.91
CA LYS A 5 3.45 -0.19 -43.34
C LYS A 5 3.48 -0.84 -41.95
N ASN A 6 2.80 -0.21 -41.00
CA ASN A 6 2.67 -0.73 -39.64
C ASN A 6 1.55 -1.77 -39.58
N LYS A 7 1.92 -3.04 -39.79
CA LYS A 7 1.00 -4.17 -39.80
C LYS A 7 0.27 -4.39 -38.46
N VAL A 8 0.82 -3.91 -37.35
CA VAL A 8 0.16 -4.00 -36.03
C VAL A 8 -1.06 -3.08 -35.99
N ALA A 9 -0.90 -1.83 -36.43
CA ALA A 9 -2.00 -0.87 -36.52
C ALA A 9 -3.10 -1.33 -37.51
N GLU A 10 -2.74 -2.07 -38.55
CA GLU A 10 -3.66 -2.57 -39.58
C GLU A 10 -4.36 -3.89 -39.23
N SER A 11 -3.91 -4.59 -38.17
CA SER A 11 -4.35 -5.97 -37.86
C SER A 11 -5.69 -6.09 -37.11
N GLY A 12 -6.35 -4.97 -36.81
CA GLY A 12 -7.61 -4.95 -36.06
C GLY A 12 -7.48 -5.41 -34.59
N LEU A 13 -6.24 -5.51 -34.09
CA LEU A 13 -5.95 -5.89 -32.71
C LEU A 13 -6.34 -4.77 -31.75
N ILE A 14 -7.08 -5.12 -30.70
CA ILE A 14 -7.33 -4.23 -29.57
C ILE A 14 -6.08 -4.25 -28.69
N THR A 15 -5.38 -3.13 -28.61
CA THR A 15 -4.25 -2.97 -27.68
C THR A 15 -4.79 -2.67 -26.29
N LEU A 16 -4.62 -3.61 -25.36
CA LEU A 16 -4.97 -3.42 -23.96
C LEU A 16 -3.76 -2.82 -23.22
N SER A 17 -3.85 -1.57 -22.78
CA SER A 17 -2.85 -0.98 -21.89
C SER A 17 -3.24 -1.21 -20.43
N LEU A 18 -2.36 -1.80 -19.63
CA LEU A 18 -2.61 -1.99 -18.19
C LEU A 18 -2.62 -0.66 -17.41
N GLU A 19 -1.96 0.36 -17.95
CA GLU A 19 -1.93 1.70 -17.35
C GLU A 19 -3.32 2.34 -17.28
N ASP A 20 -4.18 2.04 -18.25
CA ASP A 20 -5.56 2.53 -18.30
C ASP A 20 -6.40 1.97 -17.14
N TYR A 21 -6.00 0.83 -16.59
CA TYR A 21 -6.65 0.17 -15.46
C TYR A 21 -5.97 0.45 -14.12
N TYR A 22 -4.87 1.21 -14.11
CA TYR A 22 -4.15 1.49 -12.88
C TYR A 22 -4.98 2.45 -12.00
N PRO A 23 -5.35 2.06 -10.76
CA PRO A 23 -6.18 2.90 -9.90
C PRO A 23 -5.43 4.19 -9.54
N ARG A 24 -5.97 5.33 -9.97
CA ARG A 24 -5.38 6.64 -9.70
C ARG A 24 -5.47 6.99 -8.21
N GLY A 25 -4.46 7.69 -7.70
CA GLY A 25 -4.43 8.20 -6.32
C GLY A 25 -3.08 8.01 -5.65
N PRO A 26 -2.81 8.75 -4.56
CA PRO A 26 -1.54 8.67 -3.86
C PRO A 26 -1.28 7.27 -3.31
N ARG A 27 -0.02 6.84 -3.36
CA ARG A 27 0.47 5.60 -2.76
C ARG A 27 1.34 5.94 -1.57
N LEU A 28 0.93 5.50 -0.39
CA LEU A 28 1.66 5.71 0.85
C LEU A 28 2.04 4.37 1.45
N SER A 29 3.11 4.36 2.23
CA SER A 29 3.61 3.15 2.87
C SER A 29 3.85 3.41 4.35
N VAL A 30 3.44 2.48 5.19
CA VAL A 30 3.57 2.56 6.64
C VAL A 30 4.44 1.40 7.10
N ASP A 31 5.64 1.75 7.55
CA ASP A 31 6.54 0.82 8.22
C ASP A 31 6.22 0.80 9.72
N ILE A 32 5.92 -0.38 10.25
CA ILE A 32 5.63 -0.55 11.67
C ILE A 32 6.87 -0.85 12.52
N SER A 33 8.03 -1.06 11.91
CA SER A 33 9.28 -1.31 12.64
C SER A 33 9.57 -0.27 13.73
N PRO A 34 9.31 1.05 13.54
CA PRO A 34 9.58 2.04 14.58
C PRO A 34 8.64 1.94 15.80
N TRP A 35 7.55 1.19 15.68
CA TRP A 35 6.56 1.01 16.74
C TRP A 35 6.81 -0.27 17.56
N LEU A 36 7.80 -1.05 17.14
CA LEU A 36 8.25 -2.23 17.85
C LEU A 36 9.29 -1.84 18.90
N TYR A 37 9.26 -2.54 20.03
CA TYR A 37 10.29 -2.41 21.05
C TYR A 37 11.63 -2.84 20.46
N GLU A 38 12.62 -1.94 20.53
CA GLU A 38 13.94 -2.11 19.92
C GLU A 38 13.88 -2.45 18.42
N GLY A 39 12.80 -2.08 17.74
CA GLY A 39 12.59 -2.37 16.32
C GLY A 39 12.28 -3.83 15.98
N LEU A 40 12.20 -4.72 16.97
CA LEU A 40 12.12 -6.18 16.75
C LEU A 40 10.96 -6.87 17.47
N ILE A 41 10.48 -6.32 18.59
CA ILE A 41 9.51 -7.01 19.45
C ILE A 41 8.21 -6.21 19.55
N LEU A 42 7.08 -6.81 19.20
CA LEU A 42 5.78 -6.20 19.41
C LEU A 42 5.34 -6.37 20.87
N ARG A 43 5.32 -5.26 21.64
CA ARG A 43 4.69 -5.21 22.96
C ARG A 43 3.30 -4.61 22.84
N GLU A 44 2.26 -5.41 23.06
CA GLU A 44 0.87 -5.02 22.75
C GLU A 44 0.44 -3.70 23.39
N LYS A 45 0.76 -3.50 24.67
CA LYS A 45 0.38 -2.28 25.41
C LYS A 45 0.96 -1.03 24.74
N ASP A 46 2.24 -1.06 24.39
CA ASP A 46 2.95 0.10 23.83
C ASP A 46 2.52 0.33 22.38
N PHE A 47 2.39 -0.75 21.61
CA PHE A 47 1.93 -0.67 20.23
C PHE A 47 0.55 -0.03 20.15
N ARG A 48 -0.41 -0.48 20.97
CA ARG A 48 -1.76 0.11 21.04
C ARG A 48 -1.77 1.55 21.56
N ALA A 49 -0.82 1.92 22.43
CA ALA A 49 -0.68 3.31 22.85
C ALA A 49 -0.25 4.18 21.67
N TYR A 50 0.76 3.75 20.91
CA TYR A 50 1.22 4.44 19.71
C TYR A 50 0.11 4.61 18.67
N LEU A 51 -0.65 3.53 18.37
CA LEU A 51 -1.72 3.61 17.36
C LEU A 51 -2.84 4.60 17.71
N LYS A 52 -3.06 4.90 19.00
CA LYS A 52 -4.04 5.90 19.43
C LYS A 52 -3.58 7.33 19.20
N GLU A 53 -2.27 7.55 19.25
CA GLU A 53 -1.65 8.87 19.07
C GLU A 53 -1.26 9.12 17.61
N HIS A 54 -1.12 8.07 16.80
CA HIS A 54 -0.81 8.16 15.39
C HIS A 54 -1.92 8.89 14.61
N ASP A 55 -1.55 9.91 13.85
CA ASP A 55 -2.47 10.62 12.98
C ASP A 55 -2.82 9.75 11.76
N TRP A 56 -4.02 9.18 11.73
CA TRP A 56 -4.46 8.34 10.62
C TRP A 56 -5.03 9.15 9.45
N GLU A 57 -5.48 10.38 9.67
CA GLU A 57 -6.09 11.23 8.64
C GLU A 57 -5.09 11.62 7.55
N GLN A 58 -3.79 11.58 7.85
CA GLN A 58 -2.74 11.78 6.84
C GLN A 58 -2.81 10.80 5.66
N TYR A 59 -3.53 9.68 5.81
CA TYR A 59 -3.71 8.67 4.76
C TYR A 59 -5.02 8.82 3.97
N ALA A 60 -5.79 9.89 4.20
CA ALA A 60 -7.08 10.10 3.57
C ALA A 60 -6.99 10.06 2.04
N GLY A 61 -7.80 9.19 1.42
CA GLY A 61 -7.86 9.06 -0.04
C GLY A 61 -6.63 8.42 -0.69
N ALA A 62 -5.65 7.94 0.08
CA ALA A 62 -4.48 7.22 -0.41
C ALA A 62 -4.71 5.70 -0.40
N TYR A 63 -3.97 4.98 -1.24
CA TYR A 63 -3.82 3.53 -1.10
C TYR A 63 -2.57 3.27 -0.26
N VAL A 64 -2.72 2.51 0.82
CA VAL A 64 -1.71 2.37 1.86
C VAL A 64 -1.15 0.96 1.89
N ALA A 65 0.16 0.83 1.77
CA ALA A 65 0.88 -0.43 2.00
C ALA A 65 1.37 -0.50 3.45
N LEU A 66 0.93 -1.51 4.19
CA LEU A 66 1.42 -1.80 5.54
C LEU A 66 2.56 -2.82 5.48
N TYR A 67 3.69 -2.53 6.11
CA TYR A 67 4.84 -3.44 6.12
C TYR A 67 5.69 -3.28 7.39
N CYS A 68 6.65 -4.18 7.58
CA CYS A 68 7.69 -4.07 8.60
C CYS A 68 9.04 -4.19 7.89
N SER A 69 9.89 -3.17 7.99
CA SER A 69 11.23 -3.21 7.36
C SER A 69 12.26 -3.98 8.18
N ALA A 70 12.00 -4.20 9.48
CA ALA A 70 12.82 -5.03 10.34
C ALA A 70 12.51 -6.52 10.17
N ASP A 71 13.51 -7.36 10.44
CA ASP A 71 13.39 -8.82 10.50
C ASP A 71 12.74 -9.24 11.84
N ALA A 72 11.51 -8.77 12.04
CA ALA A 72 10.72 -8.95 13.25
C ALA A 72 9.60 -9.97 13.01
N ILE A 73 9.38 -10.86 13.98
CA ILE A 73 8.21 -11.73 13.96
C ILE A 73 7.00 -10.93 14.43
N VAL A 74 6.19 -10.47 13.48
CA VAL A 74 4.97 -9.69 13.77
C VAL A 74 3.74 -10.62 13.71
N PRO A 75 2.91 -10.65 14.76
CA PRO A 75 1.68 -11.43 14.73
C PRO A 75 0.67 -10.84 13.74
N GLN A 76 -0.02 -11.71 12.99
CA GLN A 76 -0.97 -11.33 11.93
C GLN A 76 -2.04 -10.32 12.39
N TRP A 77 -2.51 -10.42 13.64
CA TRP A 77 -3.53 -9.51 14.17
C TRP A 77 -3.08 -8.04 14.19
N ALA A 78 -1.78 -7.76 14.24
CA ALA A 78 -1.27 -6.39 14.24
C ALA A 78 -1.64 -5.69 12.92
N TYR A 79 -1.43 -6.36 11.79
CA TYR A 79 -1.81 -5.82 10.48
C TYR A 79 -3.33 -5.66 10.33
N MET A 80 -4.12 -6.58 10.89
CA MET A 80 -5.59 -6.44 10.91
C MET A 80 -6.03 -5.22 11.71
N LEU A 81 -5.38 -4.95 12.85
CA LEU A 81 -5.66 -3.79 13.68
C LEU A 81 -5.34 -2.49 12.91
N LEU A 82 -4.17 -2.40 12.27
CA LEU A 82 -3.79 -1.26 11.43
C LEU A 82 -4.79 -1.02 10.29
N ALA A 83 -5.17 -2.09 9.59
CA ALA A 83 -6.16 -2.03 8.52
C ALA A 83 -7.51 -1.52 9.04
N SER A 84 -7.90 -1.86 10.28
CA SER A 84 -9.14 -1.35 10.88
C SER A 84 -9.12 0.16 11.11
N HIS A 85 -7.96 0.75 11.48
CA HIS A 85 -7.81 2.20 11.58
C HIS A 85 -7.90 2.89 10.22
N LEU A 86 -7.40 2.25 9.15
CA LEU A 86 -7.41 2.78 7.79
C LEU A 86 -8.75 2.57 7.04
N GLN A 87 -9.62 1.68 7.52
CA GLN A 87 -10.78 1.19 6.77
C GLN A 87 -11.73 2.28 6.26
N SER A 88 -11.90 3.37 7.01
CA SER A 88 -12.76 4.51 6.65
C SER A 88 -12.00 5.72 6.11
N ILE A 89 -10.68 5.64 5.99
CA ILE A 89 -9.80 6.77 5.67
C ILE A 89 -9.10 6.53 4.31
N ALA A 90 -8.49 5.37 4.15
CA ALA A 90 -7.75 4.98 2.95
C ALA A 90 -8.65 4.40 1.85
N LYS A 91 -8.14 4.39 0.62
CA LYS A 91 -8.73 3.71 -0.55
C LYS A 91 -8.43 2.20 -0.51
N LYS A 92 -9.30 1.44 -1.16
CA LYS A 92 -9.21 -0.03 -1.32
C LYS A 92 -8.85 -0.37 -2.75
#